data_AF-A0A0Q4GV44-F1
#
_entry.id   AF-A0A0Q4GV44-F1
#
_cell.length_a   1.000
_cell.length_b   1.000
_cell.length_c   1.000
_cell.angle_alpha   90.00
_cell.angle_beta   90.00
_cell.angle_gamma   90.00
#
_symmetry.space_group_name_H-M   'P 1'
#
loop_
_entity.id
_entity.type
_entity.pdbx_description
1 polymer ?
#
loop_
_entity_poly.entity_id
_entity_poly.type
_entity_poly.pdbx_seq_one_letter_code
_entity_poly.pdbx_strand_id
1 'polypeptide(L)'
;MGIVKISDRMHADLRVAGNALSRSINAQAEHWMRVGMLSELHPDLNHRDISQMLIRAEQAGGFDLDGLLPPTVPAIAPAVKRAA
;
A
#
# COMPACT_ATOMS: atom_id res chain seq x y z
N MET A 1 14.28 10.28 -7.16
CA MET A 1 13.82 8.94 -6.72
C MET A 1 14.92 8.31 -5.88
N GLY A 2 14.62 7.82 -4.67
CA GLY A 2 15.59 7.08 -3.86
C GLY A 2 15.84 5.69 -4.46
N ILE A 3 17.09 5.24 -4.53
CA ILE A 3 17.44 3.91 -5.02
C ILE A 3 17.47 2.95 -3.83
N VAL A 4 16.58 1.95 -3.83
CA VAL A 4 16.62 0.86 -2.87
C VAL A 4 17.54 -0.24 -3.40
N LYS A 5 18.57 -0.60 -2.62
CA LYS A 5 19.46 -1.72 -2.95
C LYS A 5 18.83 -3.03 -2.47
N ILE A 6 18.81 -4.03 -3.35
CA ILE A 6 18.38 -5.40 -3.07
C ILE A 6 19.45 -6.38 -3.54
N SER A 7 19.40 -7.62 -3.07
CA SER A 7 20.34 -8.66 -3.51
C SER A 7 20.14 -9.02 -4.98
N ASP A 8 21.22 -9.45 -5.65
CA ASP A 8 21.16 -9.90 -7.06
C ASP A 8 20.14 -11.03 -7.24
N ARG A 9 20.04 -11.92 -6.26
CA ARG A 9 19.07 -13.01 -6.26
C ARG A 9 17.64 -12.47 -6.26
N MET A 10 17.32 -11.52 -5.38
CA MET A 10 16.00 -10.91 -5.31
C MET A 10 15.65 -10.16 -6.60
N HIS A 11 16.62 -9.47 -7.20
CA HIS A 11 16.44 -8.80 -8.49
C HIS A 11 16.13 -9.80 -9.62
N ALA A 12 16.76 -10.98 -9.62
CA ALA A 12 16.45 -12.05 -10.57
C ALA A 12 15.03 -12.62 -10.34
N ASP A 13 14.66 -12.88 -9.08
CA ASP A 13 13.32 -13.39 -8.73
C ASP A 13 12.22 -12.37 -9.13
N LEU A 14 12.43 -11.07 -8.91
CA LEU A 14 11.54 -10.00 -9.38
C LEU A 14 11.38 -9.98 -10.90
N ARG A 15 12.47 -10.20 -11.65
CA ARG A 15 12.40 -10.24 -13.12
C ARG A 15 11.56 -11.41 -13.61
N VAL A 16 11.72 -12.59 -13.02
CA VAL A 16 10.92 -13.78 -13.37
C VAL A 16 9.45 -13.55 -13.05
N ALA A 17 9.15 -13.10 -11.83
CA ALA A 17 7.78 -12.85 -11.39
C ALA A 17 7.10 -11.74 -12.22
N GLY A 18 7.80 -10.64 -12.49
CA GLY A 18 7.29 -9.54 -13.30
C GLY A 18 6.93 -9.99 -14.71
N ASN A 19 7.82 -10.74 -15.37
CA ASN A 19 7.53 -11.30 -16.69
C ASN A 19 6.32 -12.24 -16.69
N ALA A 20 6.20 -13.10 -15.67
CA ALA A 20 5.07 -14.05 -15.55
C ALA A 20 3.73 -13.34 -15.27
N LEU A 21 3.75 -12.21 -14.58
CA LEU A 21 2.57 -11.45 -14.18
C LEU A 21 2.33 -10.20 -15.07
N SER A 22 3.04 -10.10 -16.19
CA SER A 22 2.94 -8.98 -17.14
C SER A 22 3.18 -7.59 -16.50
N ARG A 23 4.20 -7.48 -15.65
CA ARG A 23 4.62 -6.23 -14.99
C ARG A 23 6.09 -5.91 -15.27
N SER A 24 6.42 -4.62 -15.29
CA SER A 24 7.83 -4.19 -15.24
C SER A 24 8.47 -4.62 -13.91
N ILE A 25 9.80 -4.70 -13.87
CA ILE A 25 10.50 -5.09 -12.64
C ILE A 25 10.21 -4.14 -11.47
N ASN A 26 10.12 -2.83 -11.74
CA ASN A 26 9.77 -1.84 -10.73
C ASN A 26 8.33 -1.99 -10.28
N ALA A 27 7.39 -2.19 -11.20
CA ALA A 27 5.98 -2.40 -10.86
C ALA A 27 5.77 -3.69 -10.04
N GLN A 28 6.54 -4.75 -10.31
CA GLN A 28 6.51 -5.96 -9.52
C GLN A 28 7.11 -5.75 -8.11
N ALA A 29 8.20 -4.99 -8.00
CA ALA A 29 8.79 -4.63 -6.72
C ALA A 29 7.81 -3.78 -5.88
N GLU A 30 7.21 -2.75 -6.48
CA GLU A 30 6.18 -1.93 -5.85
C GLU A 30 4.99 -2.77 -5.37
N HIS A 31 4.51 -3.70 -6.20
CA HIS A 31 3.40 -4.58 -5.83
C HIS A 31 3.73 -5.42 -4.58
N TRP A 32 4.90 -6.07 -4.53
CA TRP A 32 5.32 -6.83 -3.36
C TRP A 32 5.51 -5.96 -2.12
N MET A 33 6.09 -4.76 -2.27
CA MET A 33 6.24 -3.82 -1.17
C MET A 33 4.88 -3.38 -0.61
N ARG A 34 3.91 -3.07 -1.47
CA ARG A 34 2.55 -2.70 -1.04
C ARG A 34 1.82 -3.86 -0.37
N VAL A 35 1.92 -5.08 -0.93
CA VAL A 35 1.31 -6.28 -0.33
C VAL A 35 1.91 -6.57 1.05
N GLY A 36 3.25 -6.55 1.18
CA GLY A 36 3.91 -6.79 2.45
C GLY A 36 3.54 -5.76 3.51
N MET A 37 3.56 -4.48 3.14
CA MET A 37 3.15 -3.38 4.01
C MET A 37 1.70 -3.51 4.48
N LEU A 38 0.76 -3.79 3.57
CA LEU A 38 -0.65 -3.97 3.93
C LEU A 38 -0.87 -5.20 4.81
N SER A 39 -0.08 -6.26 4.61
CA SER A 39 -0.13 -7.46 5.44
C SER A 39 0.32 -7.17 6.89
N GLU A 40 1.32 -6.31 7.06
CA GLU A 40 1.80 -5.87 8.39
C GLU A 40 0.79 -4.94 9.07
N LEU A 41 0.16 -4.02 8.32
CA LEU A 41 -0.82 -3.06 8.85
C LEU A 41 -2.19 -3.69 9.15
N HIS A 42 -2.54 -4.75 8.43
CA HIS A 42 -3.83 -5.43 8.52
C HIS A 42 -3.64 -6.95 8.62
N PRO A 43 -3.11 -7.45 9.75
CA PRO A 43 -2.73 -8.85 9.93
C PRO A 43 -3.93 -9.83 9.90
N ASP A 44 -5.14 -9.32 10.03
CA ASP A 44 -6.40 -10.06 9.95
C ASP A 44 -6.90 -10.24 8.51
N LEU A 45 -6.37 -9.47 7.55
CA LEU A 45 -6.75 -9.57 6.15
C LEU A 45 -5.95 -10.65 5.42
N ASN A 46 -6.63 -11.40 4.58
CA ASN A 46 -5.97 -12.36 3.69
C ASN A 46 -5.50 -11.67 2.39
N HIS A 47 -4.73 -12.40 1.58
CA HIS A 47 -4.20 -11.89 0.32
C HIS A 47 -5.29 -11.41 -0.66
N ARG A 48 -6.47 -12.04 -0.68
CA ARG A 48 -7.58 -11.63 -1.55
C ARG A 48 -8.11 -10.26 -1.14
N ASP A 49 -8.24 -10.00 0.16
CA ASP A 49 -8.74 -8.72 0.68
C ASP A 49 -7.73 -7.60 0.41
N ILE A 50 -6.45 -7.86 0.66
CA ILE A 50 -5.34 -6.94 0.32
C ILE A 50 -5.35 -6.62 -1.18
N SER A 51 -5.53 -7.63 -2.04
CA SER A 51 -5.60 -7.42 -3.49
C SER A 51 -6.76 -6.52 -3.89
N GLN A 52 -7.93 -6.67 -3.26
CA GLN A 52 -9.08 -5.80 -3.51
C GLN A 52 -8.82 -4.37 -3.03
N MET A 53 -8.15 -4.18 -1.90
CA MET A 53 -7.77 -2.84 -1.41
C MET A 53 -6.86 -2.13 -2.41
N LEU A 54 -5.86 -2.82 -2.96
CA LEU A 54 -4.97 -2.25 -3.96
C LEU A 54 -5.70 -1.82 -5.24
N ILE A 55 -6.66 -2.63 -5.71
CA ILE A 55 -7.48 -2.29 -6.88
C ILE A 55 -8.33 -1.04 -6.60
N ARG A 56 -8.95 -0.96 -5.41
CA ARG A 56 -9.77 0.19 -5.00
C ARG A 56 -8.93 1.47 -4.88
N ALA A 57 -7.72 1.37 -4.34
CA ALA A 57 -6.79 2.49 -4.25
C ALA A 57 -6.43 3.02 -5.65
N GLU A 58 -6.09 2.12 -6.59
CA GLU A 58 -5.80 2.52 -7.97
C GLU A 58 -7.00 3.22 -8.64
N GLN A 59 -8.22 2.70 -8.45
CA GLN A 59 -9.46 3.32 -8.94
C GLN A 59 -9.73 4.70 -8.30
N ALA A 60 -9.24 4.94 -7.08
CA ALA A 60 -9.36 6.20 -6.37
C ALA A 60 -8.26 7.23 -6.73
N GLY A 61 -7.39 6.93 -7.70
CA GLY A 61 -6.34 7.84 -8.16
C GLY A 61 -4.91 7.43 -7.79
N GLY A 62 -4.73 6.21 -7.27
CA GLY A 62 -3.43 5.63 -6.98
C GLY A 62 -3.29 5.16 -5.53
N PHE A 63 -2.20 4.45 -5.26
CA PHE A 63 -1.89 4.00 -3.90
C PHE A 63 -1.21 5.12 -3.10
N ASP A 64 -1.92 5.62 -2.08
CA ASP A 64 -1.37 6.54 -1.07
C ASP A 64 -1.49 5.91 0.32
N LEU A 65 -0.36 5.85 1.02
CA LEU A 65 -0.22 5.27 2.35
C LEU A 65 -0.94 6.13 3.40
N ASP A 66 -0.89 7.45 3.25
CA ASP A 66 -1.47 8.39 4.22
C ASP A 66 -3.00 8.31 4.22
N GLY A 67 -3.61 7.97 3.08
CA GLY A 67 -5.05 7.73 2.97
C GLY A 67 -5.52 6.38 3.52
N LEU A 68 -4.59 5.45 3.80
CA LEU A 68 -4.91 4.09 4.27
C LEU A 68 -4.72 3.93 5.78
N LEU A 69 -3.96 4.81 6.42
CA LEU A 69 -3.86 4.85 7.87
C LEU A 69 -5.13 5.47 8.46
N PRO A 70 -5.67 4.92 9.57
CA PRO A 70 -6.74 5.61 10.29
C PRO A 70 -6.26 7.01 10.68
N PRO A 71 -7.12 8.04 10.62
CA PRO A 71 -6.72 9.38 11.00
C PRO A 71 -6.13 9.34 12.41
N THR A 72 -4.88 9.79 12.54
CA THR A 72 -4.11 9.79 13.79
C THR A 72 -4.61 10.84 14.80
N VAL A 73 -5.74 11.48 14.53
CA VAL A 73 -6.36 12.48 15.40
C VAL A 73 -7.81 12.08 15.63
N PRO A 74 -8.25 11.80 16.88
CA PRO A 74 -9.67 11.79 17.17
C PRO A 74 -10.19 13.19 16.86
N ALA A 75 -11.16 13.30 15.96
CA ALA A 75 -11.82 14.56 15.66
C ALA A 75 -12.42 15.10 16.97
N ILE A 76 -11.73 16.06 17.59
CA ILE A 76 -12.31 16.84 18.67
C ILE A 76 -13.38 17.69 18.02
N ALA A 77 -14.63 17.23 18.10
CA ALA A 77 -15.79 17.99 17.65
C ALA A 77 -15.78 19.40 18.29
N PRO A 78 -16.17 20.45 17.55
CA PRO A 78 -16.06 21.80 18.05
C PRO A 78 -16.98 21.98 19.25
N ALA A 79 -16.44 22.55 20.34
CA ALA A 79 -17.24 22.98 21.47
C ALA A 79 -18.26 24.02 20.98
N VAL A 80 -19.53 23.60 20.90
CA VAL A 80 -20.67 24.49 20.70
C VAL A 80 -20.62 25.53 21.83
N LYS A 81 -20.19 26.75 21.52
CA LYS A 81 -20.41 27.88 22.41
C LYS A 81 -21.91 28.11 22.47
N ARG A 82 -22.54 27.64 23.55
CA ARG A 82 -23.90 28.05 23.90
C ARG A 82 -23.88 29.57 24.08
N ALA A 83 -24.69 30.24 23.28
CA ALA A 83 -24.94 31.67 23.37
C ALA A 83 -25.48 32.02 24.77
N ALA A 84 -24.97 33.10 25.34
CA ALA A 84 -25.56 33.88 26.41
C ALA A 84 -25.57 35.34 25.97
#